data_AF-A0A7H4N319-F1
#
_entry.id   AF-A0A7H4N319-F1
#
_cell.length_a   1.000
_cell.length_b   1.000
_cell.length_c   1.000
_cell.angle_alpha   90.00
_cell.angle_beta   90.00
_cell.angle_gamma   90.00
#
_symmetry.space_group_name_H-M   'P 1'
#
loop_
_entity.id
_entity.type
_entity.pdbx_description
1 polymer ?
#
loop_
_entity_poly.entity_id
_entity_poly.type
_entity_poly.pdbx_seq_one_letter_code
_entity_poly.pdbx_strand_id
1 'polypeptide(L)' 'MVTEGEPLETLEQHGRELVKKGYARLVDVDNSAQPEQPEQPEQPEQPEQPEQPEQPEQPETVPEKKAKK' A
#
# COMPACT_ATOMS: atom_id res chain seq x y z
N MET A 1 -26.39 -15.57 0.99
CA MET A 1 -26.38 -14.24 0.35
C MET A 1 -26.37 -13.22 1.48
N VAL A 2 -25.48 -12.25 1.44
CA VAL A 2 -25.54 -11.10 2.35
C VAL A 2 -26.40 -10.05 1.66
N THR A 3 -27.47 -9.62 2.31
CA THR A 3 -28.43 -8.65 1.78
C THR A 3 -28.08 -7.28 2.34
N GLU A 4 -27.97 -6.27 1.47
CA GLU A 4 -27.74 -4.89 1.89
C GLU A 4 -28.90 -4.41 2.78
N GLY A 5 -28.58 -3.85 3.96
CA GLY A 5 -29.56 -3.30 4.90
C GLY A 5 -30.05 -4.22 6.00
N GLU A 6 -29.71 -5.52 5.99
CA GLU A 6 -29.98 -6.43 7.11
C GLU A 6 -28.86 -6.35 8.16
N PRO A 7 -29.19 -6.39 9.47
CA PRO A 7 -28.18 -6.42 10.53
C PRO A 7 -27.42 -7.75 10.46
N LEU A 8 -26.09 -7.65 10.39
CA LEU A 8 -25.19 -8.81 10.37
C LEU A 8 -24.38 -8.84 11.68
N GLU A 9 -24.39 -9.99 12.35
CA GLU A 9 -23.53 -10.22 13.52
C GLU A 9 -22.09 -10.48 13.06
N THR A 10 -21.20 -9.52 13.32
CA THR A 10 -19.77 -9.62 12.98
C THR A 10 -18.92 -9.58 14.24
N LEU A 11 -17.77 -10.27 14.22
CA LEU A 11 -16.73 -10.08 15.26
C LEU A 11 -16.36 -8.59 15.34
N GLU A 12 -16.23 -8.05 16.56
CA GLU A 12 -16.14 -6.60 16.80
C GLU A 12 -15.08 -5.88 15.96
N GLN A 13 -13.92 -6.50 15.75
CA GLN A 13 -12.86 -5.92 14.90
C GLN A 13 -13.26 -5.85 13.41
N HIS A 14 -13.90 -6.91 12.89
CA HIS A 14 -14.36 -6.95 11.50
C HIS A 14 -15.55 -5.99 11.29
N GLY A 15 -16.45 -5.87 12.27
CA GLY A 15 -17.56 -4.92 12.22
C GLY A 15 -17.08 -3.47 12.16
N ARG A 16 -16.09 -3.12 13.00
CA ARG A 16 -15.47 -1.78 12.98
C ARG A 16 -14.84 -1.48 11.62
N GLU A 17 -14.19 -2.44 10.98
CA GLU A 17 -13.60 -2.23 9.66
C GLU A 17 -14.67 -2.07 8.57
N LEU A 18 -15.76 -2.83 8.62
CA LEU A 18 -16.89 -2.63 7.69
C LEU A 18 -17.54 -1.25 7.88
N VAL A 19 -17.64 -0.75 9.12
CA VAL A 19 -18.10 0.61 9.41
C VAL A 19 -17.10 1.66 8.91
N LYS A 20 -15.79 1.47 9.15
CA LYS A 20 -14.72 2.38 8.70
C LYS A 20 -14.67 2.49 7.18
N LYS A 21 -14.92 1.39 6.47
CA LYS A 21 -14.93 1.32 5.01
C LYS A 21 -16.30 1.66 4.39
N GLY A 22 -17.34 1.91 5.20
CA GLY A 22 -18.68 2.31 4.74
C GLY A 22 -19.57 1.17 4.24
N TYR A 23 -19.18 -0.09 4.47
CA TYR A 23 -19.97 -1.27 4.09
C TYR A 23 -21.05 -1.63 5.10
N ALA A 24 -20.94 -1.14 6.33
CA ALA A 24 -21.93 -1.36 7.39
C ALA A 24 -22.08 -0.09 8.23
N ARG A 25 -23.16 0.01 9.00
CA ARG A 25 -23.38 1.09 9.96
C ARG A 25 -23.58 0.50 11.35
N LEU A 26 -22.96 1.11 12.35
CA LEU A 26 -23.18 0.74 13.74
C LEU A 26 -24.62 1.15 14.12
N VAL A 27 -25.41 0.19 14.57
CA VAL A 27 -26.77 0.44 15.06
C VAL A 27 -26.62 1.01 16.47
N ASP A 28 -26.51 2.34 16.57
CA ASP A 28 -26.34 3.06 17.84
C ASP A 28 -27.49 2.72 18.81
N VAL A 29 -27.20 1.90 19.81
CA VAL A 29 -27.99 1.82 21.05
C VAL A 29 -27.28 2.72 22.05
N ASP A 30 -27.83 3.91 22.24
CA ASP A 30 -27.46 4.88 23.26
C ASP A 30 -26.12 5.62 23.09
N ASN A 31 -26.27 6.81 22.49
CA ASN A 31 -25.32 7.90 22.40
C ASN A 31 -24.98 8.44 23.81
N SER A 32 -23.87 8.01 24.42
CA SER A 32 -23.38 8.65 25.66
C SER A 32 -21.87 8.75 25.86
N ALA A 33 -21.04 8.15 25.01
CA ALA A 33 -19.61 8.46 24.93
C ALA A 33 -19.05 7.79 23.68
N GLN A 34 -19.23 8.40 22.50
CA GLN A 34 -18.46 7.92 21.35
C GLN A 34 -16.98 8.20 21.67
N PRO A 35 -16.11 7.18 21.75
CA PRO A 35 -14.68 7.42 21.81
C PRO A 35 -14.30 8.19 20.54
N GLU A 36 -13.52 9.25 20.67
CA GLU A 36 -12.90 9.92 19.52
C GLU A 36 -12.25 8.82 18.67
N GLN A 37 -12.69 8.70 17.41
CA GLN A 37 -12.12 7.71 16.52
C GLN A 37 -10.62 7.99 16.43
N PRO A 38 -9.77 6.95 16.56
CA PRO A 38 -8.33 7.16 16.45
C PRO A 38 -8.02 7.80 15.09
N GLU A 39 -7.17 8.82 15.09
CA GLU A 39 -6.65 9.41 13.85
C GLU A 39 -6.09 8.29 12.97
N GLN A 40 -6.47 8.29 11.68
CA GLN A 40 -5.95 7.29 10.77
C GLN A 40 -4.43 7.46 10.66
N PRO A 41 -3.65 6.36 10.66
CA PRO A 41 -2.22 6.47 10.48
C PRO A 41 -1.91 7.14 9.13
N GLU A 42 -0.93 8.03 9.12
CA GLU A 42 -0.41 8.58 7.87
C GLU A 42 0.05 7.44 6.95
N GLN A 43 -0.26 7.54 5.66
CA GLN A 43 0.22 6.57 4.69
C GLN A 43 1.76 6.64 4.63
N PRO A 44 2.45 5.50 4.55
CA PRO A 44 3.90 5.49 4.43
C PRO A 44 4.32 6.19 3.13
N GLU A 45 5.40 6.97 3.19
CA GLU A 45 6.04 7.50 1.98
C GLU A 45 6.50 6.34 1.08
N GLN A 46 6.30 6.50 -0.22
CA GLN A 46 6.79 5.52 -1.18
C GLN A 46 8.33 5.56 -1.23
N PRO A 47 8.99 4.40 -1.37
CA PRO A 47 10.44 4.34 -1.46
C PRO A 47 10.94 5.03 -2.74
N GLU A 48 12.08 5.72 -2.65
CA GLU A 48 12.78 6.24 -3.82
C GLU A 48 13.25 5.08 -4.73
N GLN A 49 13.17 5.30 -6.04
CA GLN A 49 13.66 4.32 -7.00
C GLN A 49 15.20 4.27 -6.98
N PRO A 50 15.80 3.08 -7.15
CA PRO A 50 17.26 2.95 -7.20
C PRO A 50 17.84 3.64 -8.44
N GLU A 51 19.02 4.24 -8.29
CA GLU A 51 19.79 4.74 -9.43
C GLU A 51 20.21 3.59 -10.35
N GLN A 52 20.15 3.83 -11.66
CA GLN A 52 20.60 2.85 -12.64
C GLN A 52 22.12 2.71 -12.62
N PRO A 53 22.67 1.50 -12.80
CA PRO A 53 24.11 1.29 -12.84
C PRO A 53 24.73 1.98 -14.06
N GLU A 54 25.91 2.58 -13.88
CA GLU A 54 26.71 3.09 -14.99
C GLU A 54 27.16 1.93 -15.89
N GLN A 55 27.07 2.16 -17.21
CA GLN A 55 27.53 1.17 -18.18
C GLN A 55 29.06 1.03 -18.12
N PRO A 56 29.60 -0.20 -18.25
CA PRO A 56 31.04 -0.39 -18.28
C PRO A 56 31.65 0.27 -19.52
N GLU A 57 32.76 0.99 -19.34
CA GLU A 57 33.59 1.44 -20.45
C GLU A 57 34.11 0.22 -21.22
N GLN A 58 33.77 0.14 -22.50
CA GLN A 58 34.29 -0.92 -23.36
C GLN A 58 35.79 -0.71 -23.56
N PRO A 59 36.60 -1.78 -23.49
CA PRO A 59 38.02 -1.67 -23.77
C PRO A 59 38.23 -1.26 -25.23
N GLU A 60 39.00 -0.19 -25.46
CA GLU A 60 39.50 0.17 -26.78
C GLU A 60 40.34 -1.01 -27.31
N THR A 61 39.78 -1.74 -28.27
CA THR A 61 40.54 -2.73 -29.03
C THR A 61 41.55 -1.97 -29.87
N VAL A 62 42.79 -1.85 -29.37
CA VAL A 62 43.92 -1.37 -30.18
C VAL A 62 44.07 -2.37 -31.33
N PRO A 63 43.75 -1.99 -32.59
CA PRO A 63 43.88 -2.92 -33.68
C PRO A 63 45.36 -3.22 -33.86
N GLU A 64 45.68 -4.51 -33.84
CA GLU A 64 46.99 -5.10 -34.07
C GLU A 64 47.51 -4.68 -35.46
N LYS A 65 48.08 -3.48 -35.54
CA LYS A 65 48.91 -3.06 -36.66
C LYS A 65 50.26 -3.73 -36.48
N LYS A 66 50.42 -4.99 -36.93
CA LYS A 66 51.72 -5.57 -37.33
C LYS A 66 51.58 -6.98 -37.93
N ALA A 67 50.79 -7.11 -38.98
CA ALA A 67 50.90 -8.25 -39.89
C ALA A 67 50.92 -7.77 -41.35
N LYS A 68 51.95 -6.99 -41.72
CA LYS A 68 52.38 -6.85 -43.12
C LYS A 68 53.76 -6.19 -43.23
N LYS A 69 54.82 -6.99 -43.31
CA LYS A 69 55.86 -6.97 -44.36
C LYS A 69 57.02 -7.89 -43.98
#